data_AF-A0A1C6HZN8-F1
#
_entry.id   AF-A0A1C6HZN8-F1
#
_cell.length_a   1.000
_cell.length_b   1.000
_cell.length_c   1.000
_cell.angle_alpha   90.00
_cell.angle_beta   90.00
_cell.angle_gamma   90.00
#
_symmetry.space_group_name_H-M   'P 1'
#
loop_
_entity.id
_entity.type
_entity.pdbx_description
1 polymer ?
#
loop_
_entity_poly.entity_id
_entity_poly.type
_entity_poly.pdbx_seq_one_letter_code
_entity_poly.pdbx_strand_id
1 'polypeptide(L)' 'MAYGQMHGWINGYKDGMFRPDASITRAEAAKLINRVTSRPLRVQSIQTRFADVPASHWAFWDIISAANQV' A
#
# COMPACT_ATOMS: atom_id res chain seq x y z
N MET A 1 -14.41 15.70 -1.64
CA MET A 1 -13.72 14.49 -1.14
C MET A 1 -13.74 13.44 -2.23
N ALA A 2 -12.63 12.76 -2.51
CA ALA A 2 -12.58 11.70 -3.51
C ALA A 2 -13.22 10.40 -2.98
N TYR A 3 -13.76 9.55 -3.86
CA TYR A 3 -14.44 8.30 -3.48
C TYR A 3 -13.57 7.40 -2.58
N GLY A 4 -12.28 7.25 -2.91
CA GLY A 4 -11.34 6.47 -2.10
C GLY A 4 -11.03 7.07 -0.72
N GLN A 5 -11.19 8.39 -0.53
CA GLN A 5 -11.06 9.03 0.79
C GLN A 5 -12.28 8.76 1.67
N MET A 6 -13.48 8.75 1.07
CA MET A 6 -14.72 8.44 1.79
C MET A 6 -14.73 7.01 2.34
N HIS A 7 -14.06 6.07 1.66
CA HIS A 7 -13.95 4.67 2.07
C HIS A 7 -12.70 4.39 2.93
N GLY A 8 -11.91 5.40 3.27
CA GLY A 8 -10.68 5.25 4.06
C GLY A 8 -9.54 4.53 3.35
N TRP A 9 -9.64 4.31 2.04
CA TRP A 9 -8.60 3.66 1.25
C TRP A 9 -7.43 4.60 0.98
N ILE A 10 -7.71 5.87 0.72
CA ILE A 10 -6.72 6.90 0.42
C ILE A 10 -6.83 8.01 1.46
N ASN A 11 -5.70 8.39 2.08
CA ASN A 11 -5.68 9.49 3.04
C ASN A 11 -5.36 10.84 2.38
N GLY A 12 -4.83 10.83 1.16
CA GLY A 12 -4.25 12.02 0.53
C GLY A 12 -2.84 12.30 1.06
N TYR A 13 -2.30 13.43 0.66
CA TYR A 13 -0.97 13.89 1.05
C TYR A 13 -1.04 14.70 2.37
N LYS A 14 0.12 14.95 2.98
CA LYS A 14 0.21 15.69 4.27
C LYS A 14 -0.37 17.10 4.22
N ASP A 15 -0.42 17.69 3.03
CA ASP A 15 -1.02 19.00 2.74
C ASP A 15 -2.54 18.95 2.57
N GLY A 16 -3.16 17.78 2.75
CA GLY A 16 -4.61 17.57 2.61
C GLY A 16 -5.08 17.40 1.16
N MET A 17 -4.18 17.44 0.17
CA MET A 17 -4.55 17.28 -1.23
C MET A 17 -4.70 15.80 -1.62
N PHE A 18 -5.58 15.50 -2.57
CA PHE A 18 -5.74 14.16 -3.15
C PHE A 18 -4.85 13.93 -4.38
N ARG A 19 -4.69 14.96 -5.23
CA ARG A 19 -3.91 14.95 -6.49
C ARG A 19 -4.31 13.80 -7.46
N PRO A 20 -5.51 13.83 -8.05
CA PRO A 20 -6.04 12.72 -8.86
C PRO A 20 -5.20 12.40 -10.10
N ASP A 21 -4.53 13.41 -10.68
CA ASP A 21 -3.73 13.27 -11.90
C ASP A 21 -2.24 13.00 -11.61
N ALA A 22 -1.84 12.97 -10.34
CA ALA A 22 -0.46 12.66 -9.97
C ALA A 22 -0.20 11.17 -10.09
N SER A 23 0.93 10.80 -10.69
CA SER A 23 1.41 9.42 -10.64
C SER A 23 1.74 9.02 -9.20
N ILE A 24 1.44 7.77 -8.86
CA ILE A 24 1.79 7.16 -7.58
C ILE A 24 2.97 6.21 -7.73
N THR A 25 3.69 5.98 -6.63
CA THR A 25 4.75 4.98 -6.56
C THR A 25 4.17 3.56 -6.51
N ARG A 26 5.00 2.56 -6.83
CA ARG A 26 4.64 1.14 -6.66
C ARG A 26 4.28 0.78 -5.21
N ALA A 27 4.94 1.42 -4.24
CA ALA A 27 4.67 1.22 -2.82
C ALA A 27 3.28 1.75 -2.41
N GLU A 28 2.89 2.93 -2.91
CA GLU A 28 1.56 3.49 -2.69
C GLU A 28 0.47 2.65 -3.37
N ALA A 29 0.76 2.15 -4.58
CA ALA A 29 -0.15 1.24 -5.28
C ALA A 29 -0.40 -0.05 -4.50
N ALA A 30 0.65 -0.69 -3.96
CA ALA A 30 0.51 -1.89 -3.14
C ALA A 30 -0.39 -1.65 -1.91
N LYS A 31 -0.15 -0.55 -1.19
CA LYS A 31 -0.95 -0.15 -0.04
C LYS A 31 -2.41 0.14 -0.40
N LEU A 32 -2.65 0.82 -1.52
CA LEU A 32 -3.99 1.11 -2.01
C LEU A 32 -4.75 -0.19 -2.31
N ILE A 33 -4.16 -1.08 -3.10
CA ILE A 33 -4.78 -2.35 -3.50
C ILE A 33 -5.11 -3.21 -2.27
N ASN A 34 -4.20 -3.29 -1.29
CA ASN A 34 -4.46 -4.01 -0.04
C ASN A 34 -5.68 -3.46 0.70
N ARG A 35 -5.84 -2.13 0.76
CA ARG A 35 -6.99 -1.48 1.42
C ARG A 35 -8.29 -1.69 0.66
N VAL A 36 -8.30 -1.52 -0.66
CA VAL A 36 -9.52 -1.70 -1.49
C VAL A 36 -10.03 -3.14 -1.40
N THR A 37 -9.11 -4.11 -1.32
CA THR A 37 -9.45 -5.54 -1.26
C THR A 37 -9.61 -6.06 0.17
N SER A 38 -9.46 -5.21 1.19
CA SER A 38 -9.42 -5.62 2.60
C SER A 38 -8.44 -6.77 2.87
N ARG A 39 -7.34 -6.82 2.12
CA ARG A 39 -6.34 -7.89 2.20
C ARG A 39 -5.54 -7.74 3.51
N PRO A 40 -5.37 -8.82 4.29
CA PRO A 40 -4.57 -8.74 5.50
C PRO A 40 -3.09 -8.47 5.18
N LEU A 41 -2.40 -7.78 6.10
CA LEU A 41 -0.95 -7.58 6.03
C LEU A 41 -0.16 -8.70 6.73
N ARG A 42 -0.85 -9.75 7.18
CA ARG A 42 -0.27 -10.90 7.89
C ARG A 42 -0.03 -12.04 6.92
N VAL A 43 1.18 -12.11 6.38
CA VAL A 43 1.61 -13.26 5.58
C VAL A 43 1.85 -14.48 6.49
N GLN A 44 1.41 -15.66 6.06
CA GLN A 44 1.68 -16.91 6.78
C GLN A 44 3.16 -17.29 6.73
N SER A 45 3.82 -16.97 5.61
CA SER A 45 5.26 -17.11 5.43
C SER A 45 5.77 -16.11 4.40
N ILE A 46 6.98 -15.58 4.60
CA ILE A 46 7.63 -14.70 3.62
C ILE A 46 8.39 -15.58 2.63
N GLN A 47 7.80 -15.84 1.46
CA GLN A 47 8.40 -16.65 0.38
C GLN A 47 9.36 -15.81 -0.47
N THR A 48 9.03 -14.53 -0.69
CA THR A 48 9.80 -13.59 -1.51
C THR A 48 10.16 -12.35 -0.69
N ARG A 49 11.45 -11.98 -0.74
CA ARG A 49 11.98 -10.71 -0.24
C ARG A 49 12.64 -9.96 -1.38
N PHE A 50 12.52 -8.63 -1.34
CA PHE A 50 13.15 -7.75 -2.32
C PHE A 50 14.38 -7.09 -1.69
N ALA A 51 15.51 -7.12 -2.40
CA ALA A 51 16.78 -6.59 -1.88
C ALA A 51 16.76 -5.07 -1.66
N ASP A 52 15.92 -4.36 -2.40
CA ASP A 52 15.69 -2.91 -2.34
C ASP A 52 14.57 -2.50 -1.35
N VAL A 53 13.95 -3.46 -0.65
CA VAL A 53 12.89 -3.20 0.33
C VAL A 53 13.33 -3.72 1.70
N PRO A 54 14.13 -2.94 2.45
CA PRO A 54 14.54 -3.32 3.81
C PRO A 54 13.32 -3.34 4.75
N ALA A 55 13.41 -4.09 5.86
CA ALA A 55 12.34 -4.18 6.86
C ALA A 55 11.94 -2.83 7.49
N SER A 56 12.83 -1.84 7.44
CA SER A 56 12.58 -0.46 7.87
C SER A 56 11.82 0.40 6.86
N HIS A 57 11.61 -0.08 5.63
CA HIS A 57 10.86 0.65 4.61
C HIS A 57 9.40 0.82 5.05
N TRP A 58 8.85 2.04 4.93
CA TRP A 58 7.52 2.38 5.45
C TRP A 58 6.38 1.53 4.88
N ALA A 59 6.54 1.04 3.64
CA ALA A 59 5.59 0.17 2.95
C ALA A 59 5.98 -1.31 2.98
N PHE A 60 6.94 -1.72 3.83
CA PHE A 60 7.47 -3.08 3.83
C PHE A 60 6.36 -4.14 3.88
N TRP A 61 5.44 -4.03 4.84
CA TRP A 61 4.37 -5.02 4.99
C TRP A 61 3.37 -5.00 3.84
N ASP A 62 3.04 -3.81 3.31
CA ASP A 62 2.16 -3.69 2.15
C ASP A 62 2.74 -4.35 0.90
N ILE A 63 4.06 -4.22 0.70
CA ILE A 63 4.78 -4.82 -0.44
C ILE A 63 4.89 -6.34 -0.25
N ILE A 64 5.28 -6.79 0.94
CA ILE A 64 5.45 -8.21 1.23
C ILE A 64 4.11 -8.95 1.18
N SER A 65 3.02 -8.38 1.69
CA SER A 65 1.68 -9.01 1.62
C SER A 65 1.11 -9.06 0.20
N ALA A 66 1.49 -8.11 -0.66
CA ALA A 66 1.10 -8.11 -2.06
C ALA A 66 1.85 -9.17 -2.87
N ALA A 67 3.13 -9.40 -2.55
CA ALA A 67 3.99 -10.35 -3.26
C ALA A 67 3.85 -11.80 -2.77
N ASN A 68 3.37 -12.01 -1.54
CA ASN A 68 3.28 -13.32 -0.91
C ASN A 68 1.82 -13.71 -0.64
N GLN A 69 1.58 -15.01 -0.49
CA GLN A 69 0.27 -15.53 -0.11
C GLN A 69 -0.04 -15.13 1.35
N VAL A 70 -1.25 -14.64 1.55
CA VAL A 70 -1.81 -14.24 2.85
C VAL A 70 -2.71 -15.36 3.34
#